data_AF-A0A944UW60-F1
#
_entry.id   AF-A0A944UW60-F1
#
_cell.length_a   1.000
_cell.length_b   1.000
_cell.length_c   1.000
_cell.angle_alpha   90.00
_cell.angle_beta   90.00
_cell.angle_gamma   90.00
#
_symmetry.space_group_name_H-M   'P 1'
#
loop_
_entity.id
_entity.type
_entity.pdbx_description
1 polymer ?
#
loop_
_entity_poly.entity_id
_entity_poly.type
_entity_poly.pdbx_seq_one_letter_code
_entity_poly.pdbx_strand_id
1 'polypeptide(L)' 'MKEVVFQAYLEYEKDLSLNNALDFDDILVKTLALLRIPKILNEYQEKYKYLMVDEYQDTNAPQYEIVKLLAQRYRNLAVV' A
#
# COMPACT_ATOMS: atom_id res chain seq x y z
N MET A 1 22.54 -4.46 -19.21
CA MET A 1 22.39 -3.91 -17.83
C MET A 1 20.93 -3.95 -17.37
N LYS A 2 19.98 -3.29 -18.05
CA LYS A 2 18.55 -3.33 -17.68
C LYS A 2 17.96 -4.76 -17.64
N GLU A 3 18.35 -5.61 -18.58
CA GLU A 3 17.88 -7.00 -18.63
C GLU A 3 18.38 -7.86 -17.45
N VAL A 4 19.63 -7.67 -17.03
CA VAL A 4 20.20 -8.36 -15.85
C VAL A 4 19.47 -7.93 -14.58
N VAL A 5 19.20 -6.63 -14.41
CA VAL A 5 18.44 -6.12 -13.26
C VAL A 5 17.01 -6.68 -13.26
N PHE A 6 16.37 -6.76 -14.42
CA PHE A 6 15.03 -7.34 -14.52
C PHE A 6 15.00 -8.83 -14.16
N GLN A 7 15.95 -9.63 -14.65
CA GLN A 7 16.02 -11.05 -14.30
C GLN A 7 16.32 -11.25 -12.81
N ALA A 8 17.26 -10.48 -12.24
CA ALA A 8 17.54 -10.51 -10.81
C ALA A 8 16.32 -10.13 -9.97
N TYR A 9 15.54 -9.13 -10.41
CA TYR A 9 14.28 -8.75 -9.76
C TYR A 9 13.26 -9.90 -9.78
N LEU A 10 13.09 -10.58 -10.92
CA LEU A 10 12.15 -11.72 -11.02
C LEU A 10 12.56 -12.89 -10.10
N GLU A 11 13.86 -13.19 -10.02
CA GLU A 11 14.36 -14.22 -9.11
C GLU A 11 14.16 -13.83 -7.64
N TYR A 12 14.44 -12.57 -7.30
CA TYR A 12 14.20 -12.02 -5.97
C TYR A 12 12.74 -12.15 -5.53
N GLU A 13 11.81 -11.71 -6.36
CA GLU A 13 10.36 -11.80 -6.09
C GLU A 13 9.90 -13.25 -5.94
N LYS A 14 10.44 -14.15 -6.76
CA LYS A 14 10.15 -15.58 -6.67
C LYS A 14 10.60 -16.15 -5.33
N ASP A 15 11.81 -15.80 -4.89
CA ASP A 15 12.36 -16.29 -3.62
C ASP A 15 11.58 -15.74 -2.43
N LEU A 16 11.18 -14.46 -2.44
CA LEU A 16 10.27 -13.90 -1.43
C LEU A 16 8.96 -14.70 -1.35
N SER A 17 8.33 -14.95 -2.50
CA SER A 17 7.08 -15.71 -2.57
C SER A 17 7.23 -17.14 -2.06
N LEU A 18 8.32 -17.84 -2.39
CA LEU A 18 8.56 -19.21 -1.94
C LEU A 18 8.75 -19.30 -0.42
N ASN A 19 9.32 -18.26 0.18
CA ASN A 19 9.55 -18.19 1.62
C ASN A 19 8.37 -17.57 2.39
N ASN A 20 7.27 -17.21 1.71
CA ASN A 20 6.17 -16.43 2.29
C ASN A 20 6.67 -15.18 3.04
N ALA A 21 7.70 -14.55 2.48
CA ALA A 21 8.34 -13.35 3.00
C ALA A 21 7.79 -12.10 2.30
N LEU A 22 7.95 -10.96 2.96
CA LEU A 22 7.61 -9.64 2.44
C LEU A 22 8.76 -8.69 2.74
N ASP A 23 9.08 -7.83 1.78
CA ASP A 23 9.92 -6.66 2.01
C ASP A 23 9.07 -5.42 2.37
N PHE A 24 9.70 -4.24 2.43
CA PHE A 24 9.00 -3.01 2.80
C PHE A 24 8.03 -2.49 1.73
N ASP A 25 8.37 -2.63 0.46
CA ASP A 25 7.52 -2.15 -0.64
C ASP A 25 6.30 -3.07 -0.80
N ASP A 26 6.50 -4.37 -0.59
CA ASP A 26 5.47 -5.38 -0.52
C ASP A 26 4.37 -5.05 0.49
N ILE A 27 4.74 -4.53 1.67
CA ILE A 27 3.76 -4.14 2.69
C ILE A 27 2.78 -3.11 2.12
N LEU A 28 3.28 -2.13 1.36
CA LEU A 28 2.44 -1.09 0.75
C LEU A 28 1.61 -1.65 -0.40
N VAL A 29 2.25 -2.33 -1.35
CA VAL A 29 1.58 -2.79 -2.58
C VAL A 29 0.54 -3.88 -2.27
N LYS A 30 0.84 -4.82 -1.37
CA LYS A 30 -0.11 -5.87 -0.98
C LYS A 30 -1.24 -5.33 -0.11
N THR A 31 -0.96 -4.35 0.77
CA THR A 31 -2.03 -3.62 1.48
C THR A 31 -2.97 -2.92 0.50
N LEU A 32 -2.42 -2.21 -0.49
CA LEU A 32 -3.23 -1.58 -1.53
C LEU A 32 -4.06 -2.60 -2.32
N ALA A 33 -3.51 -3.76 -2.64
CA ALA A 33 -4.24 -4.85 -3.29
C ALA A 33 -5.41 -5.36 -2.42
N LEU A 34 -5.20 -5.55 -1.11
CA LEU A 34 -6.25 -5.95 -0.18
C LEU A 34 -7.35 -4.89 -0.04
N LEU A 35 -6.97 -3.61 0.02
CA LEU A 35 -7.93 -2.51 0.11
C LEU A 35 -8.75 -2.30 -1.17
N ARG A 36 -8.42 -2.96 -2.29
CA ARG A 36 -9.29 -3.00 -3.47
C ARG A 36 -10.44 -4.00 -3.31
N ILE A 37 -10.42 -4.87 -2.30
CA ILE A 37 -11.51 -5.79 -1.99
C ILE A 37 -12.57 -5.03 -1.16
N PRO A 38 -13.80 -4.84 -1.65
CA PRO A 38 -14.77 -3.95 -1.01
C PRO A 38 -15.09 -4.28 0.45
N LYS A 39 -15.15 -5.58 0.78
CA LYS A 39 -15.40 -6.03 2.16
C LYS A 39 -14.29 -5.57 3.12
N ILE A 40 -13.03 -5.74 2.73
CA ILE A 40 -11.86 -5.35 3.54
C ILE A 40 -11.81 -3.83 3.66
N LEU A 41 -11.98 -3.13 2.53
CA LEU A 41 -12.01 -1.67 2.53
C LEU A 41 -13.08 -1.12 3.47
N ASN A 42 -14.31 -1.65 3.40
CA ASN A 42 -15.41 -1.23 4.25
C ASN A 42 -15.10 -1.41 5.74
N GLU A 43 -14.49 -2.54 6.11
CA GLU A 43 -14.07 -2.79 7.50
C GLU A 43 -13.11 -1.71 8.00
N TYR A 44 -12.10 -1.36 7.21
CA TYR A 44 -11.12 -0.33 7.59
C TYR A 44 -11.67 1.09 7.52
N GLN A 45 -12.55 1.41 6.58
CA GLN A 45 -13.22 2.70 6.52
C GLN A 45 -14.14 2.92 7.74
N GLU A 46 -14.82 1.87 8.21
CA GLU A 46 -15.62 1.95 9.44
C GLU A 46 -14.76 2.10 10.69
N LYS A 47 -13.59 1.46 10.70
CA LYS A 47 -12.63 1.55 11.82
C LYS A 47 -11.95 2.93 11.88
N TYR A 48 -11.50 3.46 10.75
CA TYR A 48 -10.74 4.71 10.65
C TYR A 48 -11.61 5.83 10.09
N LYS A 49 -12.49 6.38 10.92
CA LYS A 49 -13.41 7.47 10.54
C LYS A 49 -12.73 8.83 10.42
N TYR A 50 -11.55 8.98 11.01
CA TYR A 50 -10.71 10.17 10.98
C TYR A 50 -9.27 9.71 10.72
N LEU A 51 -8.61 10.31 9.74
CA LEU A 51 -7.23 10.02 9.38
C LEU A 51 -6.39 11.28 9.54
N MET A 52 -5.22 11.13 10.15
CA MET A 52 -4.16 12.13 10.18
C MET A 52 -2.94 11.53 9.49
N VAL A 53 -2.36 12.25 8.52
CA VAL A 53 -1.12 11.86 7.86
C VAL A 53 -0.12 12.99 8.01
N ASP A 54 0.97 12.70 8.70
CA ASP A 54 2.10 13.62 8.86
C ASP A 54 3.09 13.44 7.69
N GLU A 55 3.95 14.43 7.47
CA GLU A 55 4.96 14.45 6.39
C GLU A 55 4.36 14.12 5.01
N TYR A 56 3.21 14.70 4.68
CA TYR A 56 2.44 14.30 3.50
C TYR A 56 3.19 14.58 2.18
N GLN A 57 4.09 15.57 2.20
CA GLN A 57 4.95 15.91 1.06
C GLN A 57 5.88 14.77 0.63
N ASP A 58 6.20 13.84 1.53
CA ASP A 58 7.13 12.74 1.28
C ASP A 58 6.40 11.44 0.86
N THR A 59 5.08 11.50 0.64
CA THR A 59 4.29 10.32 0.27
C THR A 59 4.53 9.86 -1.17
N ASN A 60 4.66 8.55 -1.35
CA ASN A 60 4.77 7.91 -2.67
C ASN A 60 3.39 7.47 -3.21
N ALA A 61 3.34 7.00 -4.47
CA ALA A 61 2.07 6.68 -5.12
C ALA A 61 1.25 5.58 -4.41
N PRO A 62 1.82 4.45 -3.95
CA PRO A 62 1.09 3.49 -3.13
C PRO A 62 0.51 4.08 -1.83
N GLN A 63 1.31 4.87 -1.09
CA GLN A 63 0.87 5.51 0.16
C GLN A 63 -0.30 6.48 -0.08
N TYR A 64 -0.21 7.30 -1.12
CA TYR A 64 -1.27 8.21 -1.54
C TYR A 64 -2.59 7.45 -1.82
N GLU A 65 -2.52 6.38 -2.62
CA GLU A 65 -3.73 5.62 -2.97
C GLU A 65 -4.32 4.89 -1.75
N ILE A 66 -3.50 4.41 -0.81
CA ILE A 66 -3.98 3.83 0.46
C ILE A 66 -4.76 4.88 1.24
N VAL A 67 -4.17 6.06 1.48
CA VAL A 67 -4.80 7.15 2.24
C VAL A 67 -6.11 7.57 1.58
N LYS A 68 -6.11 7.73 0.26
CA LYS A 68 -7.28 8.10 -0.53
C LYS A 68 -8.40 7.06 -0.42
N LEU A 69 -8.09 5.76 -0.57
CA LEU A 69 -9.09 4.70 -0.44
C LEU A 69 -9.70 4.66 0.96
N LEU A 70 -8.90 4.84 2.01
CA LEU A 70 -9.41 4.83 3.39
C LEU A 70 -10.24 6.08 3.70
N ALA A 71 -9.82 7.26 3.24
CA ALA A 71 -10.51 8.51 3.54
C ALA A 71 -11.79 8.74 2.71
N GLN A 72 -11.93 8.15 1.52
CA GLN A 72 -12.98 8.56 0.56
C GLN A 72 -14.43 8.48 1.06
N ARG A 73 -14.72 7.60 2.04
CA ARG A 73 -16.09 7.40 2.57
C ARG A 73 -16.52 8.54 3.48
N TYR A 74 -15.70 8.88 4.47
CA TYR A 74 -16.04 9.88 5.50
C TYR A 74 -15.41 11.25 5.22
N ARG A 75 -14.32 11.29 4.43
CA ARG A 75 -13.59 12.50 4.02
C ARG A 75 -13.05 13.34 5.18
N ASN A 76 -12.89 12.74 6.35
CA ASN A 76 -12.24 13.36 7.50
C ASN A 76 -10.74 13.06 7.47
N LEU A 77 -10.03 13.67 6.52
CA LEU A 77 -8.59 13.56 6.37
C LEU A 77 -7.94 14.89 6.74
N ALA A 78 -7.00 14.85 7.68
CA ALA A 78 -6.07 15.94 7.95
C ALA A 78 -4.67 15.52 7.50
N VAL A 79 -3.97 16.43 6.83
CA VAL A 79 -2.58 16.25 6.40
C VAL A 79 -1.77 17.46 6.85
N VAL A 80 -0.49 17.27 7.15
CA VAL A 80 0.47 18.32 7.51
C VAL A 80 1.53 18.43 6.43
#